data_AF-A0A1F9FDE1-F1
#
_entry.id   AF-A0A1F9FDE1-F1
#
_cell.length_a   1.000
_cell.length_b   1.000
_cell.length_c   1.000
_cell.angle_alpha   90.00
_cell.angle_beta   90.00
_cell.angle_gamma   90.00
#
_symmetry.space_group_name_H-M   'P 1'
#
loop_
_entity.id
_entity.type
_entity.pdbx_description
1 polymer ?
#
loop_
_entity_poly.entity_id
_entity_poly.type
_entity_poly.pdbx_seq_one_letter_code
_entity_poly.pdbx_strand_id
1 'polypeptide(L)'
;MKKYFWIFLILLLSTLLFSTSGHTQHLSFEHLKSLPIQQGGRVKPLDTFAREIVQTVTGKSSFQGQSAIQLLLAWFANPSAWDNIEMIEIRSLELKKKLGLHHDQKYFTLAQLGHLKPLEPDFQTIHNKTQNEEKLTPYEEGVNRLFTQVSLVQRIGYGELLAVIPHPTHPDEPWFSFIDLEPSARLLSVYNDTESRAKLEELKVLLQGMAQSYTANDAASFYLTTTKLKQILSELPKISGYPFSKTLSLEIFYNAFHPFRKAWIFYVLAAVLLSLLALTAGKLHTAFLYTGTAASILAFLSHVLGFYLRCTISGRAPVGTMYESVVWVSLVLMVFAFFLFYKHQSIGILIAACIMSAIGLVLADNLPLILDPSLRPLAPVLRSNFWLTIHVLTITSSYAAFALAMALSNWVLVKYLLRHPKTEIRTWVQYAYQAIQIGVLLLAAGTILGGVWADYSWGRFWGWDPKEVWALIALLLYLAVIHGRYAGWLNDFWMSAASVMAFQGVLMAWYGVNFVLGVGLHSYGFGAGGLIYVLTYVLIQVLFIAGVWFKSKP
;
A
#
# COMPACT_ATOMS: atom_id res chain seq x y z
N MET A 1 34.13 -15.19 33.36
CA MET A 1 32.73 -14.94 32.94
C MET A 1 32.48 -15.04 31.43
N LYS A 2 33.32 -14.51 30.52
CA LYS A 2 33.08 -14.59 29.06
C LYS A 2 33.09 -16.00 28.44
N LYS A 3 33.84 -16.97 28.99
CA LYS A 3 33.89 -18.36 28.48
C LYS A 3 32.62 -19.18 28.76
N TYR A 4 31.90 -18.86 29.83
CA TYR A 4 30.67 -19.57 30.21
C TYR A 4 29.42 -18.97 29.56
N PHE A 5 29.47 -17.70 29.12
CA PHE A 5 28.38 -17.06 28.40
C PHE A 5 28.07 -17.74 27.07
N TRP A 6 29.11 -18.13 26.31
CA TRP A 6 28.92 -18.85 25.04
C TRP A 6 28.41 -20.27 25.23
N ILE A 7 28.84 -20.96 26.30
CA ILE A 7 28.34 -22.30 26.64
C ILE A 7 26.87 -22.23 27.08
N PHE A 8 26.50 -21.22 27.87
CA PHE A 8 25.12 -20.96 28.27
C PHE A 8 24.25 -20.56 27.08
N LEU A 9 24.74 -19.74 26.15
CA LEU A 9 24.01 -19.36 24.92
C LEU A 9 23.80 -20.57 23.99
N ILE A 10 24.80 -21.45 23.85
CA ILE A 10 24.71 -22.69 23.06
C ILE A 10 23.75 -23.69 23.71
N LEU A 11 23.74 -23.80 25.04
CA LEU A 11 22.77 -24.61 25.79
C LEU A 11 21.35 -24.04 25.71
N LEU A 12 21.18 -22.72 25.73
CA LEU A 12 19.87 -22.07 25.57
C LEU A 12 19.33 -22.25 24.14
N LEU A 13 20.20 -22.14 23.12
CA LEU A 13 19.89 -22.39 21.72
C LEU A 13 19.61 -23.88 21.45
N SER A 14 20.27 -24.82 22.14
CA SER A 14 20.00 -26.25 22.00
C SER A 14 18.70 -26.67 22.69
N THR A 15 18.31 -26.02 23.79
CA THR A 15 16.98 -26.23 24.41
C THR A 15 15.83 -25.65 23.57
N LEU A 16 16.09 -24.64 22.74
CA LEU A 16 15.13 -24.12 21.76
C LEU A 16 15.00 -25.00 20.50
N LEU A 17 15.97 -25.89 20.25
CA LEU A 17 15.96 -26.83 19.12
C LEU A 17 15.27 -28.17 19.42
N PHE A 18 14.85 -28.39 20.66
CA PHE A 18 14.11 -29.60 21.08
C PHE A 18 12.80 -29.24 21.80
N SER A 19 11.98 -28.37 21.20
CA SER A 19 10.53 -28.56 21.35
C SER A 19 10.08 -29.52 20.26
N THR A 20 10.11 -30.82 20.54
CA THR A 20 9.33 -31.78 19.79
C THR A 20 7.87 -31.42 20.01
N SER A 21 7.32 -30.60 19.13
CA SER A 21 5.89 -30.40 19.01
C SER A 21 5.28 -31.79 18.85
N GLY A 22 4.56 -32.26 19.86
CA GLY A 22 3.71 -33.43 19.71
C GLY A 22 2.85 -33.19 18.47
N HIS A 23 2.89 -34.12 17.51
CA HIS A 23 2.08 -34.10 16.31
C HIS A 23 0.60 -34.24 16.69
N THR A 24 0.03 -33.15 17.18
CA THR A 24 -1.39 -32.87 17.00
C THR A 24 -1.55 -32.62 15.51
N GLN A 25 -2.32 -33.48 14.85
CA GLN A 25 -2.64 -33.36 13.42
C GLN A 25 -3.50 -32.12 13.20
N HIS A 26 -2.87 -30.94 13.12
CA HIS A 26 -3.52 -29.70 12.76
C HIS A 26 -3.67 -29.61 11.25
N LEU A 27 -4.78 -29.03 10.78
CA LEU A 27 -4.98 -28.70 9.37
C LEU A 27 -3.82 -27.81 8.88
N SER A 28 -3.12 -28.24 7.83
CA SER A 28 -2.07 -27.46 7.18
C SER A 28 -2.59 -26.80 5.93
N PHE A 29 -2.30 -25.50 5.78
CA PHE A 29 -2.71 -24.67 4.63
C PHE A 29 -1.52 -24.23 3.76
N GLU A 30 -0.30 -24.68 4.08
CA GLU A 30 0.92 -24.21 3.43
C GLU A 30 0.97 -24.53 1.93
N HIS A 31 0.57 -25.74 1.54
CA HIS A 31 0.56 -26.16 0.14
C HIS A 31 -0.52 -25.45 -0.70
N LEU A 32 -1.57 -24.94 -0.04
CA LEU A 32 -2.65 -24.17 -0.66
C LEU A 32 -2.26 -22.73 -0.97
N LYS A 33 -1.25 -22.16 -0.30
CA LYS A 33 -0.81 -20.77 -0.56
C LYS A 33 -0.52 -20.47 -2.03
N SER A 34 0.06 -21.45 -2.71
CA SER A 34 0.46 -21.37 -4.13
C SER A 34 -0.62 -21.82 -5.11
N LEU A 35 -1.83 -22.12 -4.64
CA LEU A 35 -2.95 -22.40 -5.54
C LEU A 35 -3.23 -21.15 -6.39
N PRO A 36 -3.17 -21.22 -7.73
CA PRO A 36 -3.48 -20.10 -8.60
C PRO A 36 -4.96 -19.75 -8.53
N ILE A 37 -5.28 -18.46 -8.48
CA ILE A 37 -6.64 -17.93 -8.56
C ILE A 37 -6.65 -16.67 -9.41
N GLN A 38 -7.67 -16.49 -10.25
CA GLN A 38 -7.81 -15.29 -11.08
C GLN A 38 -8.76 -14.28 -10.44
N GLN A 39 -8.36 -13.01 -10.40
CA GLN A 39 -9.25 -11.92 -9.98
C GLN A 39 -8.99 -10.68 -10.84
N GLY A 40 -10.04 -10.15 -11.47
CA GLY A 40 -9.93 -8.99 -12.36
C GLY A 40 -9.02 -9.23 -13.57
N GLY A 41 -8.90 -10.47 -14.04
CA GLY A 41 -8.00 -10.83 -15.15
C GLY A 41 -6.54 -11.05 -14.78
N ARG A 42 -6.14 -10.88 -13.51
CA ARG A 42 -4.79 -11.23 -13.02
C ARG A 42 -4.83 -12.53 -12.23
N VAL A 43 -3.90 -13.44 -12.54
CA VAL A 43 -3.65 -14.65 -11.75
C VAL A 43 -2.73 -14.30 -10.58
N LYS A 44 -3.12 -14.67 -9.36
CA LYS A 44 -2.39 -14.45 -8.12
C LYS A 44 -2.41 -15.71 -7.24
N PRO A 45 -1.56 -15.83 -6.21
CA PRO A 45 -1.65 -16.93 -5.24
C PRO A 45 -2.90 -16.80 -4.38
N LEU A 46 -3.47 -17.94 -3.95
CA LEU A 46 -4.56 -17.98 -2.98
C LEU A 46 -4.18 -17.27 -1.67
N ASP A 47 -2.90 -17.29 -1.27
CA ASP A 47 -2.43 -16.50 -0.11
C ASP A 47 -2.70 -14.99 -0.28
N THR A 48 -2.35 -14.40 -1.42
CA THR A 48 -2.64 -12.98 -1.68
C THR A 48 -4.14 -12.73 -1.71
N PHE A 49 -4.89 -13.54 -2.46
CA PHE A 49 -6.33 -13.38 -2.58
C PHE A 49 -7.01 -13.43 -1.21
N ALA A 50 -6.71 -14.44 -0.40
CA ALA A 50 -7.28 -14.60 0.93
C ALA A 50 -6.96 -13.41 1.83
N ARG A 51 -5.72 -12.90 1.81
CA ARG A 51 -5.33 -11.70 2.59
C ARG A 51 -6.15 -10.47 2.17
N GLU A 52 -6.32 -10.23 0.88
CA GLU A 52 -7.07 -9.09 0.35
C GLU A 52 -8.55 -9.17 0.75
N ILE A 53 -9.20 -10.34 0.61
CA ILE A 53 -10.60 -10.52 1.01
C ILE A 53 -10.76 -10.36 2.53
N VAL A 54 -9.96 -11.06 3.34
CA VAL A 54 -10.05 -11.02 4.80
C VAL A 54 -9.78 -9.61 5.33
N GLN A 55 -8.82 -8.90 4.77
CA GLN A 55 -8.53 -7.51 5.13
C GLN A 55 -9.68 -6.58 4.76
N THR A 56 -10.32 -6.78 3.61
CA THR A 56 -11.47 -5.96 3.19
C THR A 56 -12.65 -6.16 4.13
N VAL A 57 -12.97 -7.42 4.47
CA VAL A 57 -14.10 -7.79 5.33
C VAL A 57 -13.84 -7.37 6.79
N THR A 58 -12.71 -7.79 7.37
CA THR A 58 -12.45 -7.67 8.81
C THR A 58 -11.64 -6.44 9.21
N GLY A 59 -11.01 -5.77 8.25
CA GLY A 59 -10.02 -4.71 8.49
C GLY A 59 -8.66 -5.21 9.01
N LYS A 60 -8.45 -6.53 9.13
CA LYS A 60 -7.24 -7.15 9.68
C LYS A 60 -6.67 -8.20 8.72
N SER A 61 -5.36 -8.47 8.83
CA SER A 61 -4.68 -9.52 8.04
C SER A 61 -4.89 -10.93 8.58
N SER A 62 -5.36 -11.06 9.82
CA SER A 62 -5.79 -12.29 10.48
C SER A 62 -6.95 -11.97 11.43
N PHE A 63 -7.80 -12.96 11.70
CA PHE A 63 -8.97 -12.79 12.55
C PHE A 63 -9.15 -14.01 13.45
N GLN A 64 -9.42 -13.80 14.74
CA GLN A 64 -9.54 -14.86 15.76
C GLN A 64 -8.39 -15.88 15.79
N GLY A 65 -7.14 -15.42 15.53
CA GLY A 65 -5.97 -16.30 15.50
C GLY A 65 -5.86 -17.19 14.26
N GLN A 66 -6.81 -17.12 13.33
CA GLN A 66 -6.81 -17.88 12.10
C GLN A 66 -6.05 -17.14 10.98
N SER A 67 -5.38 -17.92 10.12
CA SER A 67 -4.76 -17.37 8.91
C SER A 67 -5.82 -16.95 7.88
N ALA A 68 -5.45 -16.09 6.93
CA ALA A 68 -6.38 -15.61 5.92
C ALA A 68 -6.96 -16.75 5.06
N ILE A 69 -6.15 -17.74 4.68
CA ILE A 69 -6.61 -18.92 3.93
C ILE A 69 -7.59 -19.74 4.77
N GLN A 70 -7.28 -19.93 6.05
CA GLN A 70 -8.17 -20.68 6.95
C GLN A 70 -9.54 -20.01 7.08
N LEU A 71 -9.59 -18.68 7.21
CA LEU A 71 -10.84 -17.92 7.28
C LEU A 71 -11.63 -17.99 5.97
N LEU A 72 -10.94 -17.85 4.84
CA LEU A 72 -11.55 -17.94 3.52
C LEU A 72 -12.18 -19.33 3.30
N LEU A 73 -11.48 -20.39 3.70
CA LEU A 73 -12.02 -21.75 3.66
C LEU A 73 -13.14 -21.95 4.68
N ALA A 74 -13.08 -21.30 5.85
CA ALA A 74 -14.16 -21.36 6.84
C ALA A 74 -15.45 -20.76 6.30
N TRP A 75 -15.37 -19.60 5.64
CA TRP A 75 -16.50 -18.93 5.00
C TRP A 75 -17.07 -19.75 3.86
N PHE A 76 -16.23 -20.44 3.10
CA PHE A 76 -16.68 -21.35 2.03
C PHE A 76 -17.32 -22.64 2.58
N ALA A 77 -16.68 -23.29 3.55
CA ALA A 77 -17.08 -24.61 4.04
C ALA A 77 -18.33 -24.59 4.93
N ASN A 78 -18.51 -23.51 5.72
CA ASN A 78 -19.67 -23.35 6.57
C ASN A 78 -20.06 -21.87 6.73
N PRO A 79 -20.69 -21.25 5.71
CA PRO A 79 -20.99 -19.82 5.72
C PRO A 79 -21.87 -19.39 6.92
N SER A 80 -22.90 -20.18 7.26
CA SER A 80 -23.87 -19.83 8.31
C SER A 80 -23.28 -19.80 9.72
N ALA A 81 -22.19 -20.54 9.96
CA ALA A 81 -21.47 -20.46 11.25
C ALA A 81 -20.87 -19.07 11.51
N TRP A 82 -20.69 -18.26 10.47
CA TRP A 82 -20.11 -16.92 10.56
C TRP A 82 -21.13 -15.79 10.66
N ASP A 83 -22.43 -16.10 10.57
CA ASP A 83 -23.47 -15.08 10.55
C ASP A 83 -23.53 -14.29 11.86
N ASN A 84 -23.21 -14.93 12.98
CA ASN A 84 -23.27 -14.35 14.33
C ASN A 84 -21.91 -13.86 14.86
N ILE A 85 -20.87 -13.80 14.02
CA ILE A 85 -19.53 -13.37 14.42
C ILE A 85 -19.35 -11.88 14.10
N GLU A 86 -18.91 -11.10 15.08
CA GLU A 86 -18.66 -9.66 14.93
C GLU A 86 -17.39 -9.40 14.09
N MET A 87 -17.54 -9.38 12.77
CA MET A 87 -16.42 -9.21 11.84
C MET A 87 -16.49 -7.93 10.99
N ILE A 88 -17.65 -7.31 10.85
CA ILE A 88 -17.84 -6.17 9.94
C ILE A 88 -17.65 -4.85 10.69
N GLU A 89 -16.62 -4.09 10.34
CA GLU A 89 -16.35 -2.77 10.95
C GLU A 89 -17.20 -1.67 10.30
N ILE A 90 -18.06 -1.00 11.07
CA ILE A 90 -18.82 0.18 10.62
C ILE A 90 -18.37 1.41 11.40
N ARG A 91 -17.81 2.41 10.70
CA ARG A 91 -17.30 3.66 11.29
C ARG A 91 -18.28 4.82 11.23
N SER A 92 -19.14 4.87 10.20
CA SER A 92 -20.06 5.99 9.99
C SER A 92 -21.18 5.98 11.02
N LEU A 93 -21.26 7.04 11.84
CA LEU A 93 -22.33 7.21 12.84
C LEU A 93 -23.71 7.36 12.18
N GLU A 94 -23.76 8.05 11.04
CA GLU A 94 -24.98 8.23 10.26
C GLU A 94 -25.49 6.89 9.71
N LEU A 95 -24.59 6.05 9.20
CA LEU A 95 -24.92 4.70 8.74
C LEU A 95 -25.44 3.83 9.88
N LYS A 96 -24.78 3.87 11.06
CA LYS A 96 -25.27 3.17 12.25
C LYS A 96 -26.68 3.63 12.64
N LYS A 97 -26.92 4.94 12.64
CA LYS A 97 -28.22 5.51 12.97
C LYS A 97 -29.31 5.05 12.01
N LYS A 98 -29.04 5.04 10.70
CA LYS A 98 -30.01 4.60 9.68
C LYS A 98 -30.35 3.11 9.78
N LEU A 99 -29.37 2.29 10.15
CA LEU A 99 -29.56 0.84 10.37
C LEU A 99 -30.06 0.48 11.79
N GLY A 100 -30.27 1.46 12.67
CA GLY A 100 -30.70 1.19 14.05
C GLY A 100 -29.64 0.50 14.91
N LEU A 101 -28.35 0.66 14.58
CA LEU A 101 -27.23 0.00 15.26
C LEU A 101 -26.68 0.83 16.43
N HIS A 102 -26.17 0.14 17.45
CA HIS A 102 -25.50 0.75 18.61
C HIS A 102 -24.33 1.64 18.19
N HIS A 103 -24.30 2.88 18.70
CA HIS A 103 -23.33 3.88 18.25
C HIS A 103 -21.88 3.58 18.70
N ASP A 104 -21.72 3.01 19.89
CA ASP A 104 -20.40 2.70 20.50
C ASP A 104 -19.80 1.38 20.00
N GLN A 105 -20.64 0.50 19.43
CA GLN A 105 -20.19 -0.78 18.90
C GLN A 105 -19.41 -0.56 17.60
N LYS A 106 -18.21 -1.14 17.51
CA LYS A 106 -17.32 -0.98 16.34
C LYS A 106 -17.50 -2.07 15.29
N TYR A 107 -17.78 -3.30 15.72
CA TYR A 107 -17.89 -4.48 14.88
C TYR A 107 -19.28 -5.08 14.97
N PHE A 108 -19.82 -5.52 13.84
CA PHE A 108 -21.18 -6.03 13.71
C PHE A 108 -21.19 -7.41 13.04
N THR A 109 -22.25 -8.16 13.30
CA THR A 109 -22.49 -9.50 12.74
C THR A 109 -23.19 -9.42 11.38
N LEU A 110 -23.07 -10.44 10.53
CA LEU A 110 -23.83 -10.46 9.27
C LEU A 110 -25.33 -10.62 9.52
N ALA A 111 -25.73 -11.35 10.57
CA ALA A 111 -27.12 -11.51 10.97
C ALA A 111 -27.78 -10.16 11.27
N GLN A 112 -27.10 -9.27 12.02
CA GLN A 112 -27.55 -7.90 12.26
C GLN A 112 -27.66 -7.07 10.97
N LEU A 113 -26.80 -7.35 10.00
CA LEU A 113 -26.70 -6.63 8.74
C LEU A 113 -27.55 -7.24 7.62
N GLY A 114 -28.25 -8.36 7.86
CA GLY A 114 -29.10 -9.01 6.86
C GLY A 114 -30.28 -8.15 6.37
N HIS A 115 -30.64 -7.11 7.11
CA HIS A 115 -31.69 -6.16 6.76
C HIS A 115 -31.14 -4.91 6.02
N LEU A 116 -30.40 -5.09 4.92
CA LEU A 116 -29.88 -3.96 4.11
C LEU A 116 -30.95 -3.20 3.30
N LYS A 117 -32.22 -3.65 3.30
CA LYS A 117 -33.32 -3.01 2.57
C LYS A 117 -33.40 -1.48 2.74
N PRO A 118 -33.19 -0.89 3.94
CA PRO A 118 -33.21 0.57 4.12
C PRO A 118 -32.13 1.33 3.34
N LEU A 119 -31.08 0.64 2.86
CA LEU A 119 -29.98 1.20 2.07
C LEU A 119 -30.17 0.99 0.56
N GLU A 120 -31.21 0.28 0.13
CA GLU A 120 -31.47 0.01 -1.29
C GLU A 120 -31.55 1.27 -2.17
N PRO A 121 -32.21 2.37 -1.73
CA PRO A 121 -32.18 3.63 -2.48
C PRO A 121 -30.78 4.26 -2.56
N ASP A 122 -29.98 4.12 -1.50
CA ASP A 122 -28.60 4.63 -1.48
C ASP A 122 -27.74 3.87 -2.50
N PHE A 123 -27.96 2.56 -2.69
CA PHE A 123 -27.20 1.78 -3.68
C PHE A 123 -27.40 2.28 -5.10
N GLN A 124 -28.63 2.59 -5.49
CA GLN A 124 -28.89 3.12 -6.84
C GLN A 124 -28.21 4.47 -7.03
N THR A 125 -28.26 5.33 -6.01
CA THR A 125 -27.61 6.64 -6.04
C THR A 125 -26.09 6.50 -6.11
N ILE A 126 -25.50 5.65 -5.28
CA ILE A 126 -24.06 5.36 -5.27
C ILE A 126 -23.62 4.77 -6.61
N HIS A 127 -24.39 3.82 -7.16
CA HIS A 127 -24.10 3.19 -8.45
C HIS A 127 -24.08 4.23 -9.58
N ASN A 128 -25.11 5.07 -9.67
CA ASN A 128 -25.20 6.13 -10.68
C ASN A 128 -24.05 7.14 -10.53
N LYS A 129 -23.77 7.59 -9.29
CA LYS A 129 -22.64 8.47 -9.00
C LYS A 129 -21.31 7.86 -9.41
N THR A 130 -21.10 6.58 -9.09
CA THR A 130 -19.87 5.87 -9.45
C THR A 130 -19.71 5.74 -10.97
N GLN A 131 -20.80 5.50 -11.70
CA GLN A 131 -20.78 5.47 -13.17
C GLN A 131 -20.50 6.84 -13.79
N ASN A 132 -20.99 7.91 -13.17
CA ASN A 132 -20.77 9.29 -13.60
C ASN A 132 -19.44 9.88 -13.07
N GLU A 133 -18.60 9.08 -12.40
CA GLU A 133 -17.37 9.53 -11.73
C GLU A 133 -17.59 10.67 -10.71
N GLU A 134 -18.78 10.72 -10.12
CA GLU A 134 -19.16 11.69 -9.09
C GLU A 134 -18.64 11.26 -7.71
N LYS A 135 -18.28 12.25 -6.88
CA LYS A 135 -17.75 12.02 -5.54
C LYS A 135 -18.84 11.49 -4.60
N LEU A 136 -18.53 10.39 -3.91
CA LEU A 136 -19.34 9.87 -2.82
C LEU A 136 -19.08 10.69 -1.54
N THR A 137 -20.14 10.98 -0.81
CA THR A 137 -20.07 11.52 0.55
C THR A 137 -19.48 10.50 1.52
N PRO A 138 -18.92 10.90 2.68
CA PRO A 138 -18.42 9.95 3.69
C PRO A 138 -19.46 8.91 4.14
N TYR A 139 -20.74 9.29 4.12
CA TYR A 139 -21.85 8.37 4.36
C TYR A 139 -21.98 7.33 3.23
N GLU A 140 -22.06 7.78 1.97
CA GLU A 140 -22.18 6.93 0.79
C GLU A 140 -20.99 5.99 0.63
N GLU A 141 -19.77 6.43 0.92
CA GLU A 141 -18.59 5.55 0.95
C GLU A 141 -18.71 4.48 2.04
N GLY A 142 -19.24 4.85 3.21
CA GLY A 142 -19.52 3.90 4.28
C GLY A 142 -20.52 2.83 3.85
N VAL A 143 -21.59 3.22 3.14
CA VAL A 143 -22.60 2.31 2.58
C VAL A 143 -21.98 1.39 1.52
N ASN A 144 -21.21 1.94 0.59
CA ASN A 144 -20.53 1.17 -0.46
C ASN A 144 -19.56 0.13 0.13
N ARG A 145 -18.79 0.52 1.15
CA ARG A 145 -17.89 -0.39 1.88
C ARG A 145 -18.67 -1.52 2.56
N LEU A 146 -19.74 -1.19 3.29
CA LEU A 146 -20.57 -2.18 3.97
C LEU A 146 -21.12 -3.22 2.98
N PHE A 147 -21.67 -2.76 1.87
CA PHE A 147 -22.20 -3.64 0.82
C PHE A 147 -21.10 -4.53 0.23
N THR A 148 -19.94 -3.96 -0.07
CA THR A 148 -18.78 -4.71 -0.56
C THR A 148 -18.40 -5.81 0.43
N GLN A 149 -18.32 -5.51 1.72
CA GLN A 149 -17.96 -6.49 2.76
C GLN A 149 -18.97 -7.63 2.88
N VAL A 150 -20.26 -7.32 2.93
CA VAL A 150 -21.34 -8.33 3.01
C VAL A 150 -21.36 -9.20 1.75
N SER A 151 -21.29 -8.56 0.57
CA SER A 151 -21.27 -9.25 -0.72
C SER A 151 -20.07 -10.18 -0.83
N LEU A 152 -18.87 -9.76 -0.42
CA LEU A 152 -17.68 -10.61 -0.48
C LEU A 152 -17.84 -11.90 0.34
N VAL A 153 -18.35 -11.82 1.58
CA VAL A 153 -18.52 -13.03 2.41
C VAL A 153 -19.56 -13.97 1.78
N GLN A 154 -20.69 -13.44 1.33
CA GLN A 154 -21.74 -14.24 0.69
C GLN A 154 -21.22 -14.92 -0.58
N ARG A 155 -20.57 -14.18 -1.47
CA ARG A 155 -20.06 -14.69 -2.75
C ARG A 155 -18.91 -15.69 -2.57
N ILE A 156 -18.09 -15.55 -1.53
CA ILE A 156 -17.12 -16.58 -1.12
C ILE A 156 -17.84 -17.84 -0.62
N GLY A 157 -18.87 -17.67 0.22
CA GLY A 157 -19.69 -18.77 0.73
C GLY A 157 -20.34 -19.61 -0.37
N TYR A 158 -20.81 -18.97 -1.45
CA TYR A 158 -21.34 -19.65 -2.63
C TYR A 158 -20.25 -20.15 -3.61
N GLY A 159 -18.98 -19.88 -3.35
CA GLY A 159 -17.88 -20.25 -4.24
C GLY A 159 -17.81 -19.46 -5.54
N GLU A 160 -18.53 -18.33 -5.65
CA GLU A 160 -18.60 -17.49 -6.85
C GLU A 160 -17.31 -16.70 -7.09
N LEU A 161 -16.56 -16.37 -6.04
CA LEU A 161 -15.30 -15.63 -6.14
C LEU A 161 -14.06 -16.54 -6.21
N LEU A 162 -14.24 -17.87 -6.12
CA LEU A 162 -13.16 -18.85 -6.12
C LEU A 162 -12.84 -19.32 -7.54
N ALA A 163 -12.42 -18.37 -8.38
CA ALA A 163 -12.08 -18.57 -9.79
C ALA A 163 -10.73 -19.27 -9.97
N VAL A 164 -10.69 -20.59 -9.79
CA VAL A 164 -9.46 -21.41 -9.82
C VAL A 164 -9.38 -22.36 -11.02
N ILE A 165 -10.42 -22.44 -11.85
CA ILE A 165 -10.48 -23.33 -13.01
C ILE A 165 -10.06 -22.53 -14.26
N PRO A 166 -8.85 -22.75 -14.79
CA PRO A 166 -8.28 -21.91 -15.86
C PRO A 166 -8.87 -22.25 -17.21
N HIS A 167 -9.11 -21.26 -18.07
CA HIS A 167 -9.48 -21.57 -19.45
C HIS A 167 -8.40 -22.46 -20.13
N PRO A 168 -8.76 -23.54 -20.85
CA PRO A 168 -7.81 -24.54 -21.33
C PRO A 168 -6.78 -24.02 -22.35
N THR A 169 -7.15 -23.05 -23.19
CA THR A 169 -6.30 -22.55 -24.30
C THR A 169 -6.02 -21.04 -24.29
N HIS A 170 -6.89 -20.21 -23.71
CA HIS A 170 -6.79 -18.75 -23.72
C HIS A 170 -6.46 -18.21 -22.32
N PRO A 171 -5.23 -17.74 -22.06
CA PRO A 171 -4.80 -17.36 -20.71
C PRO A 171 -5.48 -16.08 -20.19
N ASP A 172 -5.94 -15.22 -21.09
CA ASP A 172 -6.55 -13.92 -20.76
C ASP A 172 -8.07 -14.00 -20.50
N GLU A 173 -8.70 -15.15 -20.80
CA GLU A 173 -10.13 -15.35 -20.58
C GLU A 173 -10.45 -15.49 -19.08
N PRO A 174 -11.66 -15.09 -18.65
CA PRO A 174 -12.09 -15.27 -17.26
C PRO A 174 -12.15 -16.75 -16.89
N TRP A 175 -11.49 -17.09 -15.78
CA TRP A 175 -11.50 -18.42 -15.18
C TRP A 175 -12.88 -18.74 -14.61
N PHE A 176 -13.16 -20.04 -14.50
CA PHE A 176 -14.39 -20.53 -13.90
C PHE A 176 -14.23 -20.67 -12.39
N SER A 177 -15.30 -20.37 -11.68
CA SER A 177 -15.41 -20.44 -10.23
C SER A 177 -16.04 -21.75 -9.79
N PHE A 178 -16.04 -22.03 -8.48
CA PHE A 178 -16.65 -23.26 -7.96
C PHE A 178 -18.13 -23.37 -8.26
N ILE A 179 -18.85 -22.25 -8.27
CA ILE A 179 -20.28 -22.25 -8.64
C ILE A 179 -20.51 -22.68 -10.10
N ASP A 180 -19.53 -22.49 -10.99
CA ASP A 180 -19.64 -22.86 -12.40
C ASP A 180 -19.49 -24.37 -12.65
N LEU A 181 -19.01 -25.13 -11.64
CA LEU A 181 -18.96 -26.60 -11.67
C LEU A 181 -20.34 -27.24 -11.53
N GLU A 182 -21.33 -26.52 -11.02
CA GLU A 182 -22.71 -26.91 -11.26
C GLU A 182 -23.02 -26.75 -12.75
N PRO A 183 -23.77 -27.68 -13.38
CA PRO A 183 -23.86 -27.78 -14.84
C PRO A 183 -24.17 -26.45 -15.53
N SER A 184 -23.13 -25.79 -16.05
CA SER A 184 -23.25 -24.54 -16.78
C SER A 184 -22.96 -24.78 -18.26
N ALA A 185 -23.83 -24.26 -19.13
CA ALA A 185 -23.67 -24.42 -20.58
C ALA A 185 -22.31 -23.87 -21.06
N ARG A 186 -21.81 -22.82 -20.40
CA ARG A 186 -20.51 -22.20 -20.69
C ARG A 186 -19.35 -23.14 -20.37
N LEU A 187 -19.27 -23.71 -19.16
CA LEU A 187 -18.17 -24.59 -18.78
C LEU A 187 -18.11 -25.83 -19.69
N LEU A 188 -19.27 -26.44 -19.98
CA LEU A 188 -19.36 -27.64 -20.83
C LEU A 188 -19.05 -27.38 -22.31
N SER A 189 -19.25 -26.13 -22.78
CA SER A 189 -18.86 -25.70 -24.14
C SER A 189 -17.34 -25.53 -24.27
N VAL A 190 -16.68 -25.08 -23.20
CA VAL A 190 -15.22 -24.83 -23.19
C VAL A 190 -14.45 -26.14 -22.92
N TYR A 191 -14.92 -26.95 -21.98
CA TYR A 191 -14.38 -28.30 -21.70
C TYR A 191 -15.27 -29.35 -22.35
N ASN A 192 -15.11 -29.51 -23.66
CA ASN A 192 -15.91 -30.42 -24.45
C ASN A 192 -15.34 -31.86 -24.54
N ASP A 193 -14.06 -32.05 -24.22
CA ASP A 193 -13.40 -33.36 -24.27
C ASP A 193 -13.69 -34.24 -23.04
N THR A 194 -13.76 -35.55 -23.26
CA THR A 194 -14.14 -36.54 -22.24
C THR A 194 -13.19 -36.55 -21.05
N GLU A 195 -11.89 -36.37 -21.27
CA GLU A 195 -10.88 -36.37 -20.20
C GLU A 195 -11.08 -35.18 -19.27
N SER A 196 -11.22 -33.99 -19.84
CA SER A 196 -11.44 -32.75 -19.09
C SER A 196 -12.76 -32.80 -18.33
N ARG A 197 -13.82 -33.36 -18.91
CA ARG A 197 -15.11 -33.56 -18.22
C ARG A 197 -15.00 -34.49 -17.02
N ALA A 198 -14.28 -35.61 -17.15
CA ALA A 198 -14.03 -36.51 -16.03
C ALA A 198 -13.26 -35.80 -14.90
N LYS A 199 -12.26 -34.99 -15.24
CA LYS A 199 -11.50 -34.17 -14.28
C LYS A 199 -12.37 -33.11 -13.58
N LEU A 200 -13.32 -32.50 -14.27
CA LEU A 200 -14.26 -31.53 -13.67
C LEU A 200 -15.21 -32.19 -12.67
N GLU A 201 -15.73 -33.39 -12.97
CA GLU A 201 -16.55 -34.15 -12.02
C GLU A 201 -15.74 -34.60 -10.80
N GLU A 202 -14.50 -35.06 -11.00
CA GLU A 202 -13.59 -35.39 -9.89
C GLU A 202 -13.30 -34.14 -9.03
N LEU A 203 -13.10 -32.98 -9.66
CA LEU A 203 -12.90 -31.71 -8.95
C LEU A 203 -14.09 -31.33 -8.08
N LYS A 204 -15.33 -31.54 -8.56
CA LYS A 204 -16.55 -31.31 -7.79
C LYS A 204 -16.59 -32.17 -6.51
N VAL A 205 -16.25 -33.45 -6.61
CA VAL A 205 -16.17 -34.36 -5.45
C VAL A 205 -15.07 -33.93 -4.48
N LEU A 206 -13.90 -33.56 -4.99
CA LEU A 206 -12.78 -33.11 -4.16
C LEU A 206 -13.10 -31.79 -3.42
N LEU A 207 -13.85 -30.88 -4.02
CA LEU A 207 -14.26 -29.65 -3.35
C LEU A 207 -15.21 -29.91 -2.18
N GLN A 208 -16.18 -30.81 -2.37
CA GLN A 208 -17.07 -31.24 -1.30
C GLN A 208 -16.28 -31.95 -0.18
N GLY A 209 -15.35 -32.85 -0.55
CA GLY A 209 -14.46 -33.51 0.39
C GLY A 209 -13.56 -32.54 1.17
N MET A 210 -13.10 -31.47 0.53
CA MET A 210 -12.30 -30.42 1.19
C MET A 210 -13.12 -29.68 2.25
N ALA A 211 -14.36 -29.28 1.94
CA ALA A 211 -15.23 -28.61 2.89
C ALA A 211 -15.64 -29.54 4.06
N GLN A 212 -15.92 -30.81 3.77
CA GLN A 212 -16.27 -31.82 4.78
C GLN A 212 -15.08 -32.14 5.71
N SER A 213 -13.90 -32.39 5.15
CA SER A 213 -12.69 -32.66 5.95
C SER A 213 -12.25 -31.45 6.79
N TYR A 214 -12.44 -30.23 6.27
CA TYR A 214 -12.23 -29.00 7.04
C TYR A 214 -13.19 -28.92 8.23
N THR A 215 -14.50 -29.10 8.00
CA THR A 215 -15.53 -29.01 9.07
C THR A 215 -15.41 -30.13 10.11
N ALA A 216 -15.00 -31.33 9.68
CA ALA A 216 -14.71 -32.47 10.56
C ALA A 216 -13.35 -32.36 11.28
N ASN A 217 -12.51 -31.36 10.95
CA ASN A 217 -11.14 -31.21 11.43
C ASN A 217 -10.27 -32.46 11.19
N ASP A 218 -10.46 -33.13 10.05
CA ASP A 218 -9.69 -34.31 9.62
C ASP A 218 -8.50 -33.87 8.73
N ALA A 219 -7.32 -33.77 9.34
CA ALA A 219 -6.12 -33.31 8.64
C ALA A 219 -5.60 -34.25 7.56
N ALA A 220 -5.78 -35.57 7.72
CA ALA A 220 -5.30 -36.53 6.74
C ALA A 220 -6.14 -36.45 5.46
N SER A 221 -7.47 -36.51 5.61
CA SER A 221 -8.38 -36.37 4.47
C SER A 221 -8.29 -35.00 3.82
N PHE A 222 -8.13 -33.94 4.62
CA PHE A 222 -7.97 -32.58 4.10
C PHE A 222 -6.71 -32.45 3.24
N TYR A 223 -5.56 -32.95 3.72
CA TYR A 223 -4.31 -32.91 2.98
C TYR A 223 -4.38 -33.70 1.67
N LEU A 224 -4.92 -34.92 1.70
CA LEU A 224 -5.08 -35.75 0.51
C LEU A 224 -5.99 -35.08 -0.53
N THR A 225 -7.16 -34.61 -0.09
CA THR A 225 -8.15 -33.99 -0.97
C THR A 225 -7.63 -32.73 -1.63
N THR A 226 -7.01 -31.83 -0.85
CA THR A 226 -6.48 -30.57 -1.36
C THR A 226 -5.24 -30.75 -2.24
N THR A 227 -4.42 -31.77 -1.98
CA THR A 227 -3.29 -32.13 -2.85
C THR A 227 -3.78 -32.63 -4.20
N LYS A 228 -4.76 -33.55 -4.19
CA LYS A 228 -5.34 -34.08 -5.43
C LYS A 228 -6.09 -32.99 -6.22
N LEU A 229 -6.81 -32.11 -5.53
CA LEU A 229 -7.47 -30.94 -6.13
C LEU A 229 -6.45 -30.05 -6.87
N LYS A 230 -5.33 -29.72 -6.21
CA LYS A 230 -4.28 -28.90 -6.81
C LYS A 230 -3.65 -29.60 -8.02
N GLN A 231 -3.46 -30.91 -7.94
CA GLN A 231 -2.96 -31.71 -9.06
C GLN A 231 -3.89 -31.59 -10.26
N ILE A 232 -5.19 -31.88 -10.11
CA ILE A 232 -6.16 -31.81 -11.22
C ILE A 232 -6.20 -30.40 -11.84
N LEU A 233 -6.27 -29.36 -11.00
CA LEU A 233 -6.27 -27.97 -11.48
C LEU A 233 -5.01 -27.61 -12.28
N SER A 234 -3.88 -28.27 -12.01
CA SER A 234 -2.64 -28.09 -12.78
C SER A 234 -2.63 -28.82 -14.13
N GLU A 235 -3.47 -29.85 -14.29
CA GLU A 235 -3.58 -30.66 -15.50
C GLU A 235 -4.66 -30.18 -16.48
N LEU A 236 -5.61 -29.35 -16.02
CA LEU A 236 -6.70 -28.81 -16.85
C LEU A 236 -6.25 -27.87 -17.99
N PRO A 237 -5.30 -26.94 -17.79
CA PRO A 237 -4.87 -26.05 -18.87
C PRO A 237 -3.89 -26.75 -19.80
N LYS A 238 -4.08 -26.54 -21.10
CA LYS A 238 -3.22 -27.05 -22.18
C LYS A 238 -2.16 -26.01 -22.59
N ILE A 239 -1.89 -25.02 -21.73
CA ILE A 239 -1.01 -23.88 -21.98
C ILE A 239 0.35 -24.11 -21.31
N SER A 240 1.43 -23.94 -22.08
CA SER A 240 2.80 -24.02 -21.55
C SER A 240 3.09 -22.91 -20.54
N GLY A 241 3.77 -23.24 -19.44
CA GLY A 241 4.12 -22.29 -18.38
C GLY A 241 3.06 -22.10 -17.29
N TYR A 242 1.94 -22.82 -17.39
CA TYR A 242 0.99 -22.95 -16.30
C TYR A 242 1.39 -24.08 -15.32
N PRO A 243 1.31 -23.88 -14.00
CA PRO A 243 1.08 -22.60 -13.31
C PRO A 243 2.33 -21.71 -13.38
N PHE A 244 2.16 -20.38 -13.32
CA PHE A 244 3.24 -19.39 -13.23
C PHE A 244 4.00 -19.46 -11.88
N SER A 245 4.55 -20.62 -11.56
CA SER A 245 5.03 -21.03 -10.23
C SER A 245 6.07 -20.08 -9.65
N LYS A 246 6.96 -19.53 -10.50
CA LYS A 246 7.95 -18.52 -10.09
C LYS A 246 7.29 -17.23 -9.62
N THR A 247 6.36 -16.67 -10.38
CA THR A 247 5.65 -15.44 -10.01
C THR A 247 4.83 -15.65 -8.74
N LEU A 248 4.14 -16.79 -8.63
CA LEU A 248 3.32 -17.11 -7.45
C LEU A 248 4.17 -17.26 -6.18
N SER A 249 5.28 -17.97 -6.26
CA SER A 249 6.21 -18.14 -5.12
C SER A 249 6.90 -16.84 -4.72
N LEU A 250 7.29 -16.01 -5.70
CA LEU A 250 7.82 -14.67 -5.44
C LEU A 250 6.81 -13.78 -4.70
N GLU A 251 5.53 -13.84 -5.07
CA GLU A 251 4.49 -13.06 -4.40
C GLU A 251 4.19 -13.56 -2.98
N ILE A 252 4.17 -14.88 -2.75
CA ILE A 252 4.08 -15.44 -1.40
C ILE A 252 5.29 -14.99 -0.55
N PHE A 253 6.50 -15.03 -1.13
CA PHE A 253 7.69 -14.53 -0.46
C PHE A 253 7.59 -13.03 -0.16
N TYR A 254 7.13 -12.21 -1.11
CA TYR A 254 6.93 -10.78 -0.94
C TYR A 254 5.95 -10.48 0.22
N ASN A 255 4.82 -11.19 0.27
CA ASN A 255 3.84 -11.08 1.34
C ASN A 255 4.44 -11.48 2.69
N ALA A 256 5.17 -12.59 2.76
CA ALA A 256 5.77 -13.06 4.02
C ALA A 256 6.93 -12.17 4.50
N PHE A 257 7.75 -11.67 3.57
CA PHE A 257 8.95 -10.91 3.87
C PHE A 257 8.63 -9.47 4.29
N HIS A 258 7.53 -8.89 3.82
CA HIS A 258 7.10 -7.50 4.10
C HIS A 258 8.26 -6.48 3.95
N PRO A 259 8.83 -6.31 2.75
CA PRO A 259 10.06 -5.53 2.54
C PRO A 259 9.94 -4.07 2.99
N PHE A 260 8.81 -3.42 2.70
CA PHE A 260 8.58 -2.02 3.08
C PHE A 260 8.42 -1.83 4.59
N ARG A 261 7.88 -2.83 5.30
CA ARG A 261 7.82 -2.83 6.77
C ARG A 261 9.21 -2.84 7.38
N LYS A 262 10.07 -3.75 6.88
CA LYS A 262 11.48 -3.81 7.31
C LYS A 262 12.22 -2.53 6.97
N ALA A 263 12.00 -1.97 5.78
CA ALA A 263 12.63 -0.72 5.36
C ALA A 263 12.30 0.42 6.34
N TRP A 264 11.03 0.64 6.71
CA TRP A 264 10.70 1.73 7.63
C TRP A 264 11.22 1.49 9.05
N ILE A 265 11.23 0.24 9.54
CA ILE A 265 11.83 -0.11 10.83
C ILE A 265 13.32 0.27 10.84
N PHE A 266 14.06 -0.09 9.79
CA PHE A 266 15.47 0.26 9.69
C PHE A 266 15.70 1.76 9.46
N TYR A 267 14.81 2.47 8.75
CA TYR A 267 14.91 3.93 8.63
C TYR A 267 14.67 4.62 9.97
N VAL A 268 13.69 4.18 10.77
CA VAL A 268 13.47 4.71 12.14
C VAL A 268 14.69 4.44 13.00
N LEU A 269 15.21 3.22 12.97
CA LEU A 269 16.43 2.85 13.71
C LEU A 269 17.62 3.74 13.30
N ALA A 270 17.82 3.94 11.99
CA ALA A 270 18.87 4.81 11.48
C ALA A 270 18.70 6.25 11.94
N ALA A 271 17.48 6.80 11.84
CA ALA A 271 17.18 8.15 12.29
C ALA A 271 17.47 8.35 13.79
N VAL A 272 17.07 7.39 14.63
CA VAL A 272 17.34 7.43 16.07
C VAL A 272 18.85 7.34 16.35
N LEU A 273 19.54 6.32 15.83
CA LEU A 273 20.96 6.11 16.07
C LEU A 273 21.82 7.31 15.62
N LEU A 274 21.54 7.84 14.43
CA LEU A 274 22.26 9.00 13.90
C LEU A 274 21.92 10.29 14.67
N SER A 275 20.70 10.44 15.20
CA SER A 275 20.35 11.61 16.02
C SER A 275 21.05 11.60 17.38
N LEU A 276 21.33 10.42 17.94
CA LEU A 276 22.07 10.26 19.20
C LEU A 276 23.55 10.68 19.09
N LEU A 277 24.07 10.93 17.87
CA LEU A 277 25.41 11.48 17.68
C LEU A 277 25.60 12.83 18.37
N ALA A 278 24.54 13.64 18.45
CA ALA A 278 24.57 14.93 19.14
C ALA A 278 24.81 14.81 20.66
N LEU A 279 24.59 13.62 21.24
CA LEU A 279 24.68 13.37 22.69
C LEU A 279 25.88 12.48 23.06
N THR A 280 26.73 12.11 22.11
CA THR A 280 27.78 11.10 22.33
C THR A 280 29.15 11.55 21.82
N ALA A 281 30.20 11.04 22.47
CA ALA A 281 31.60 11.28 22.12
C ALA A 281 32.44 9.99 22.16
N GLY A 282 33.65 10.04 21.59
CA GLY A 282 34.59 8.92 21.61
C GLY A 282 34.07 7.66 20.93
N LYS A 283 34.34 6.48 21.52
CA LYS A 283 33.98 5.17 20.92
C LYS A 283 32.48 5.00 20.68
N LEU A 284 31.64 5.57 21.55
CA LEU A 284 30.19 5.47 21.42
C LEU A 284 29.67 6.28 20.22
N HIS A 285 30.23 7.46 19.98
CA HIS A 285 29.94 8.27 18.79
C HIS A 285 30.26 7.50 17.50
N THR A 286 31.47 6.91 17.44
CA THR A 286 31.89 6.08 16.31
C THR A 286 30.97 4.88 16.10
N ALA A 287 30.55 4.20 17.18
CA ALA A 287 29.62 3.08 17.10
C ALA A 287 28.25 3.49 16.54
N PHE A 288 27.66 4.59 17.02
CA PHE A 288 26.37 5.10 16.51
C PHE A 288 26.46 5.58 15.07
N LEU A 289 27.58 6.16 14.65
CA LEU A 289 27.78 6.57 13.27
C LEU A 289 27.77 5.36 12.33
N TYR A 290 28.57 4.34 12.64
CA TYR A 290 28.65 3.13 11.81
C TYR A 290 27.33 2.34 11.83
N THR A 291 26.75 2.11 13.00
CA THR A 291 25.51 1.34 13.12
C THR A 291 24.30 2.07 12.53
N GLY A 292 24.20 3.40 12.72
CA GLY A 292 23.16 4.22 12.11
C GLY A 292 23.28 4.29 10.58
N THR A 293 24.50 4.44 10.05
CA THR A 293 24.73 4.42 8.60
C THR A 293 24.43 3.04 8.02
N ALA A 294 24.89 1.96 8.67
CA ALA A 294 24.56 0.60 8.26
C ALA A 294 23.05 0.34 8.24
N ALA A 295 22.32 0.82 9.26
CA ALA A 295 20.86 0.74 9.30
C ALA A 295 20.21 1.51 8.13
N SER A 296 20.71 2.70 7.77
CA SER A 296 20.18 3.45 6.61
C SER A 296 20.41 2.72 5.27
N ILE A 297 21.56 2.06 5.12
CA ILE A 297 21.88 1.28 3.92
C ILE A 297 20.98 0.03 3.87
N LEU A 298 20.84 -0.70 4.98
CA LEU A 298 19.94 -1.86 5.05
C LEU A 298 18.49 -1.48 4.80
N ALA A 299 18.05 -0.32 5.28
CA ALA A 299 16.72 0.23 4.99
C ALA A 299 16.54 0.48 3.49
N PHE A 300 17.50 1.17 2.87
CA PHE A 300 17.49 1.45 1.43
C PHE A 300 17.51 0.18 0.58
N LEU A 301 18.35 -0.81 0.92
CA LEU A 301 18.41 -2.09 0.21
C LEU A 301 17.10 -2.87 0.35
N SER A 302 16.50 -2.89 1.55
CA SER A 302 15.19 -3.52 1.77
C SER A 302 14.09 -2.82 0.95
N HIS A 303 14.18 -1.50 0.82
CA HIS A 303 13.25 -0.70 0.03
C HIS A 303 13.38 -0.99 -1.47
N VAL A 304 14.61 -0.98 -2.00
CA VAL A 304 14.91 -1.34 -3.40
C VAL A 304 14.46 -2.77 -3.71
N LEU A 305 14.73 -3.72 -2.81
CA LEU A 305 14.27 -5.11 -2.95
C LEU A 305 12.74 -5.18 -3.01
N GLY A 306 12.05 -4.45 -2.14
CA GLY A 306 10.59 -4.39 -2.14
C GLY A 306 10.01 -3.84 -3.45
N PHE A 307 10.64 -2.79 -3.98
CA PHE A 307 10.26 -2.20 -5.25
C PHE A 307 10.53 -3.17 -6.42
N TYR A 308 11.70 -3.79 -6.44
CA TYR A 308 12.08 -4.80 -7.45
C TYR A 308 11.10 -5.97 -7.47
N LEU A 309 10.81 -6.57 -6.32
CA LEU A 309 9.83 -7.67 -6.20
C LEU A 309 8.45 -7.21 -6.69
N ARG A 310 8.02 -5.99 -6.35
CA ARG A 310 6.72 -5.47 -6.78
C ARG A 310 6.66 -5.31 -8.32
N CYS A 311 7.71 -4.79 -8.94
CA CYS A 311 7.79 -4.66 -10.39
C CYS A 311 7.79 -6.03 -11.09
N THR A 312 8.52 -7.01 -10.58
CA THR A 312 8.59 -8.34 -11.19
C THR A 312 7.27 -9.12 -11.03
N ILE A 313 6.59 -8.99 -9.89
CA ILE A 313 5.28 -9.63 -9.66
C ILE A 313 4.17 -8.98 -10.51
N SER A 314 4.17 -7.65 -10.63
CA SER A 314 3.13 -6.92 -11.37
C SER A 314 3.40 -6.84 -12.87
N GLY A 315 4.63 -7.07 -13.32
CA GLY A 315 5.04 -6.92 -14.72
C GLY A 315 5.08 -5.46 -15.20
N ARG A 316 5.03 -4.47 -14.30
CA ARG A 316 4.98 -3.04 -14.63
C ARG A 316 5.68 -2.17 -13.59
N ALA A 317 5.97 -0.93 -13.98
CA ALA A 317 6.35 0.10 -13.02
C ALA A 317 5.17 0.42 -12.07
N PRO A 318 5.44 0.76 -10.78
CA PRO A 318 4.42 1.06 -9.79
C PRO A 318 4.01 2.53 -9.90
N VAL A 319 3.16 2.83 -10.89
CA VAL A 319 2.62 4.18 -11.15
C VAL A 319 1.09 4.22 -11.08
N GLY A 320 0.45 3.12 -10.67
CA GLY A 320 -1.00 2.93 -10.78
C GLY A 320 -1.81 3.33 -9.55
N THR A 321 -1.17 3.49 -8.38
CA THR A 321 -1.87 3.84 -7.13
C THR A 321 -1.13 4.88 -6.30
N MET A 322 -1.85 5.50 -5.35
CA MET A 322 -1.22 6.40 -4.38
C MET A 322 -0.23 5.68 -3.47
N TYR A 323 -0.53 4.44 -3.07
CA TYR A 323 0.40 3.59 -2.32
C TYR A 323 1.74 3.45 -3.06
N GLU A 324 1.67 3.13 -4.36
CA GLU A 324 2.85 2.98 -5.22
C GLU A 324 3.67 4.28 -5.31
N SER A 325 2.99 5.42 -5.41
CA SER A 325 3.63 6.74 -5.41
C SER A 325 4.30 7.06 -4.07
N VAL A 326 3.68 6.75 -2.92
CA VAL A 326 4.26 7.01 -1.58
C VAL A 326 5.55 6.22 -1.37
N VAL A 327 5.54 4.95 -1.77
CA VAL A 327 6.72 4.08 -1.73
C VAL A 327 7.82 4.65 -2.64
N TRP A 328 7.48 5.02 -3.87
CA TRP A 328 8.43 5.62 -4.82
C TRP A 328 9.05 6.92 -4.30
N VAL A 329 8.23 7.86 -3.82
CA VAL A 329 8.69 9.14 -3.25
C VAL A 329 9.66 8.88 -2.10
N SER A 330 9.33 7.95 -1.20
CA SER A 330 10.17 7.59 -0.06
C SER A 330 11.52 6.99 -0.47
N LEU A 331 11.58 6.28 -1.61
CA LEU A 331 12.82 5.72 -2.17
C LEU A 331 13.69 6.81 -2.80
N VAL A 332 13.11 7.61 -3.69
CA VAL A 332 13.82 8.69 -4.42
C VAL A 332 14.33 9.76 -3.45
N LEU A 333 13.60 10.01 -2.37
CA LEU A 333 14.03 10.93 -1.31
C LEU A 333 15.39 10.51 -0.76
N MET A 334 15.57 9.21 -0.49
CA MET A 334 16.83 8.67 -0.01
C MET A 334 17.94 8.76 -1.07
N VAL A 335 17.61 8.58 -2.36
CA VAL A 335 18.58 8.77 -3.46
C VAL A 335 19.09 10.21 -3.50
N PHE A 336 18.21 11.21 -3.42
CA PHE A 336 18.63 12.61 -3.37
C PHE A 336 19.41 12.94 -2.09
N ALA A 337 19.03 12.35 -0.97
CA ALA A 337 19.76 12.50 0.27
C ALA A 337 21.18 11.94 0.17
N PHE A 338 21.39 10.78 -0.46
CA PHE A 338 22.73 10.23 -0.72
C PHE A 338 23.55 11.13 -1.64
N PHE A 339 22.94 11.71 -2.69
CA PHE A 339 23.63 12.65 -3.56
C PHE A 339 24.09 13.91 -2.79
N LEU A 340 23.21 14.52 -2.00
CA LEU A 340 23.57 15.68 -1.18
C LEU A 340 24.53 15.33 -0.05
N PHE A 341 24.41 14.15 0.54
CA PHE A 341 25.35 13.63 1.53
C PHE A 341 26.74 13.42 0.93
N TYR A 342 26.84 12.85 -0.27
CA TYR A 342 28.12 12.71 -0.97
C TYR A 342 28.80 14.07 -1.18
N LYS A 343 28.04 15.09 -1.55
CA LYS A 343 28.56 16.45 -1.80
C LYS A 343 28.94 17.20 -0.51
N HIS A 344 28.14 17.09 0.54
CA HIS A 344 28.26 17.95 1.72
C HIS A 344 28.75 17.25 2.98
N GLN A 345 28.78 15.92 2.98
CA GLN A 345 29.20 15.06 4.11
C GLN A 345 28.44 15.36 5.43
N SER A 346 27.22 15.89 5.32
CA SER A 346 26.38 16.25 6.47
C SER A 346 25.42 15.12 6.83
N ILE A 347 25.66 14.49 7.99
CA ILE A 347 24.83 13.39 8.49
C ILE A 347 23.37 13.82 8.71
N GLY A 348 23.11 15.08 9.06
CA GLY A 348 21.73 15.52 9.26
C GLY A 348 20.87 15.51 7.99
N ILE A 349 21.47 15.49 6.79
CA ILE A 349 20.75 15.22 5.54
C ILE A 349 20.21 13.79 5.53
N LEU A 350 21.04 12.81 5.94
CA LEU A 350 20.62 11.41 6.06
C LEU A 350 19.57 11.22 7.15
N ILE A 351 19.68 11.91 8.29
CA ILE A 351 18.67 11.89 9.36
C ILE A 351 17.33 12.40 8.82
N ALA A 352 17.32 13.58 8.21
CA ALA A 352 16.12 14.17 7.63
C ALA A 352 15.46 13.22 6.61
N ALA A 353 16.27 12.58 5.78
CA ALA A 353 15.80 11.63 4.80
C ALA A 353 15.22 10.35 5.41
N CYS A 354 15.90 9.76 6.39
CA CYS A 354 15.43 8.58 7.09
C CYS A 354 14.09 8.84 7.78
N ILE A 355 13.92 10.01 8.43
CA ILE A 355 12.67 10.40 9.08
C ILE A 355 11.55 10.51 8.04
N MET A 356 11.77 11.23 6.94
CA MET A 356 10.72 11.43 5.93
C MET A 356 10.36 10.14 5.19
N SER A 357 11.35 9.32 4.81
CA SER A 357 11.11 8.00 4.20
C SER A 357 10.40 7.05 5.17
N ALA A 358 10.74 7.08 6.46
CA ALA A 358 10.03 6.31 7.48
C ALA A 358 8.56 6.75 7.60
N ILE A 359 8.28 8.06 7.66
CA ILE A 359 6.90 8.58 7.74
C ILE A 359 6.09 8.08 6.53
N GLY A 360 6.61 8.23 5.31
CA GLY A 360 5.91 7.77 4.09
C GLY A 360 5.58 6.28 4.12
N LEU A 361 6.56 5.44 4.45
CA LEU A 361 6.37 3.99 4.50
C LEU A 361 5.50 3.52 5.68
N VAL A 362 5.56 4.19 6.83
CA VAL A 362 4.68 3.90 7.97
C VAL A 362 3.23 4.20 7.60
N LEU A 363 2.96 5.31 6.92
CA LEU A 363 1.63 5.63 6.42
C LEU A 363 1.14 4.57 5.43
N ALA A 364 2.00 4.15 4.49
CA ALA A 364 1.68 3.12 3.51
C ALA A 364 1.37 1.75 4.13
N ASP A 365 2.07 1.35 5.20
CA ASP A 365 1.89 0.06 5.87
C ASP A 365 0.69 0.06 6.86
N ASN A 366 0.39 1.20 7.49
CA ASN A 366 -0.61 1.28 8.57
C ASN A 366 -1.97 1.86 8.15
N LEU A 367 -2.08 2.44 6.94
CA LEU A 367 -3.34 2.98 6.42
C LEU A 367 -3.78 2.29 5.11
N PRO A 368 -3.90 0.94 5.07
CA PRO A 368 -4.20 0.19 3.85
C PRO A 368 -5.60 0.48 3.27
N LEU A 369 -6.51 1.04 4.08
CA LEU A 369 -7.84 1.48 3.61
C LEU A 369 -7.78 2.77 2.79
N ILE A 370 -6.72 3.58 2.95
CA ILE A 370 -6.50 4.83 2.21
C ILE A 370 -5.45 4.61 1.12
N LEU A 371 -4.40 3.86 1.45
CA LEU A 371 -3.28 3.52 0.59
C LEU A 371 -3.33 2.02 0.30
N ASP A 372 -4.14 1.63 -0.68
CA ASP A 372 -4.35 0.22 -1.05
C ASP A 372 -3.04 -0.41 -1.57
N PRO A 373 -2.46 -1.41 -0.87
CA PRO A 373 -1.23 -2.06 -1.28
C PRO A 373 -1.45 -3.13 -2.36
N SER A 374 -2.70 -3.50 -2.66
CA SER A 374 -3.04 -4.60 -3.57
C SER A 374 -2.49 -4.39 -4.98
N LEU A 375 -2.15 -5.51 -5.62
CA LEU A 375 -1.57 -5.52 -6.96
C LEU A 375 -2.69 -5.71 -7.98
N ARG A 376 -3.40 -4.63 -8.30
CA ARG A 376 -4.52 -4.66 -9.25
C ARG A 376 -4.05 -4.50 -10.70
N PRO A 377 -4.79 -5.10 -11.66
CA PRO A 377 -4.66 -4.75 -13.07
C PRO A 377 -4.92 -3.25 -13.27
N LEU A 378 -4.19 -2.65 -14.20
CA LEU A 378 -4.39 -1.25 -14.55
C LEU A 378 -5.73 -1.06 -15.28
N ALA A 379 -6.38 0.08 -15.01
CA ALA A 379 -7.51 0.53 -15.80
C ALA A 379 -7.13 0.57 -17.30
N PRO A 380 -8.05 0.27 -18.22
CA PRO A 380 -7.73 0.16 -19.66
C PRO A 380 -6.96 1.37 -20.23
N VAL A 381 -7.32 2.59 -19.81
CA VAL A 381 -6.65 3.84 -20.23
C VAL A 381 -5.20 3.96 -19.77
N LEU A 382 -4.81 3.26 -18.70
CA LEU A 382 -3.45 3.27 -18.14
C LEU A 382 -2.57 2.17 -18.74
N ARG A 383 -3.07 1.35 -19.67
CA ARG A 383 -2.33 0.24 -20.27
C ARG A 383 -1.26 0.71 -21.27
N SER A 384 -1.40 1.89 -21.89
CA SER A 384 -0.36 2.54 -22.70
C SER A 384 0.71 3.18 -21.80
N ASN A 385 1.54 2.33 -21.20
CA ASN A 385 2.26 2.66 -19.97
C ASN A 385 3.54 3.51 -20.15
N PHE A 386 4.04 3.71 -21.37
CA PHE A 386 5.33 4.40 -21.56
C PHE A 386 5.30 5.85 -21.06
N TRP A 387 4.39 6.66 -21.61
CA TRP A 387 4.26 8.07 -21.25
C TRP A 387 3.79 8.24 -19.81
N LEU A 388 2.84 7.42 -19.36
CA LEU A 388 2.36 7.41 -17.98
C LEU A 388 3.50 7.14 -17.00
N THR A 389 4.31 6.11 -17.24
CA THR A 389 5.42 5.74 -16.36
C THR A 389 6.41 6.88 -16.23
N ILE A 390 6.87 7.43 -17.36
CA ILE A 390 7.87 8.50 -17.36
C ILE A 390 7.32 9.76 -16.70
N HIS A 391 6.08 10.16 -17.02
CA HIS A 391 5.42 11.31 -16.41
C HIS A 391 5.32 11.14 -14.88
N VAL A 392 4.67 10.08 -14.41
CA VAL A 392 4.35 9.89 -12.99
C VAL A 392 5.63 9.74 -12.17
N LEU A 393 6.61 8.95 -12.62
CA LEU A 393 7.88 8.80 -11.89
C LEU A 393 8.66 10.11 -11.85
N THR A 394 8.66 10.90 -12.93
CA THR A 394 9.36 12.20 -12.97
C THR A 394 8.70 13.22 -12.04
N ILE A 395 7.38 13.40 -12.15
CA ILE A 395 6.66 14.40 -11.34
C ILE A 395 6.69 14.04 -9.85
N THR A 396 6.51 12.76 -9.48
CA THR A 396 6.58 12.33 -8.07
C THR A 396 8.01 12.33 -7.53
N SER A 397 9.03 12.17 -8.38
CA SER A 397 10.41 12.41 -7.96
C SER A 397 10.62 13.86 -7.51
N SER A 398 9.94 14.85 -8.11
CA SER A 398 9.98 16.22 -7.60
C SER A 398 9.46 16.33 -6.16
N TYR A 399 8.41 15.59 -5.82
CA TYR A 399 7.82 15.60 -4.47
C TYR A 399 8.81 15.06 -3.43
N ALA A 400 9.64 14.08 -3.81
CA ALA A 400 10.71 13.58 -2.97
C ALA A 400 11.77 14.65 -2.67
N ALA A 401 12.18 15.42 -3.69
CA ALA A 401 13.13 16.53 -3.52
C ALA A 401 12.54 17.64 -2.62
N PHE A 402 11.27 17.99 -2.84
CA PHE A 402 10.58 18.99 -2.02
C PHE A 402 10.33 18.53 -0.58
N ALA A 403 10.05 17.23 -0.37
CA ALA A 403 9.91 16.67 0.97
C ALA A 403 11.24 16.73 1.75
N LEU A 404 12.36 16.45 1.07
CA LEU A 404 13.69 16.64 1.65
C LEU A 404 13.97 18.12 1.93
N ALA A 405 13.65 19.02 1.01
CA ALA A 405 13.80 20.47 1.20
C ALA A 405 12.99 20.98 2.40
N MET A 406 11.76 20.50 2.57
CA MET A 406 10.90 20.82 3.70
C MET A 406 11.52 20.31 5.02
N ALA A 407 12.01 19.07 5.06
CA ALA A 407 12.64 18.53 6.26
C ALA A 407 13.88 19.32 6.68
N LEU A 408 14.73 19.67 5.72
CA LEU A 408 15.91 20.52 5.94
C LEU A 408 15.50 21.94 6.36
N SER A 409 14.45 22.51 5.78
CA SER A 409 13.94 23.84 6.13
C SER A 409 13.33 23.87 7.53
N ASN A 410 12.61 22.83 7.94
CA ASN A 410 12.13 22.69 9.31
C ASN A 410 13.30 22.61 10.30
N TRP A 411 14.39 21.93 9.94
CA TRP A 411 15.60 21.91 10.75
C TRP A 411 16.27 23.30 10.86
N VAL A 412 16.28 24.09 9.78
CA VAL A 412 16.70 25.49 9.83
C VAL A 412 15.85 26.29 10.83
N LEU A 413 14.53 26.14 10.80
CA LEU A 413 13.63 26.86 11.72
C LEU A 413 13.87 26.46 13.19
N VAL A 414 14.14 25.18 13.45
CA VAL A 414 14.58 24.72 14.78
C VAL A 414 15.91 25.38 15.18
N LYS A 415 16.88 25.51 14.26
CA LYS A 415 18.14 26.20 14.53
C LYS A 415 17.99 27.69 14.85
N TYR A 416 17.04 28.37 14.21
CA TYR A 416 16.66 29.73 14.59
C TYR A 416 16.11 29.79 16.01
N LEU A 417 15.24 28.85 16.39
CA LEU A 417 14.67 28.76 17.73
C LEU A 417 15.75 28.53 18.82
N LEU A 418 16.75 27.70 18.48
CA LEU A 418 17.89 27.37 19.32
C LEU A 418 19.04 28.40 19.23
N ARG A 419 18.87 29.48 18.45
CA ARG A 419 19.85 30.57 18.29
C ARG A 419 21.24 30.10 17.83
N HIS A 420 21.29 29.13 16.92
CA HIS A 420 22.55 28.70 16.29
C HIS A 420 23.20 29.85 15.50
N PRO A 421 24.53 29.79 15.26
CA PRO A 421 25.23 30.79 14.46
C PRO A 421 24.63 30.95 13.06
N LYS A 422 24.57 32.20 12.57
CA LYS A 422 24.05 32.53 11.23
C LYS A 422 24.78 31.79 10.11
N THR A 423 26.07 31.54 10.26
CA THR A 423 26.89 30.79 9.30
C THR A 423 26.38 29.36 9.11
N GLU A 424 26.08 28.68 10.23
CA GLU A 424 25.53 27.32 10.20
C GLU A 424 24.13 27.30 9.60
N ILE A 425 23.26 28.23 10.01
CA ILE A 425 21.92 28.40 9.43
C ILE A 425 22.00 28.53 7.90
N ARG A 426 22.88 29.42 7.41
CA ARG A 426 23.06 29.65 5.98
C ARG A 426 23.49 28.39 5.23
N THR A 427 24.33 27.54 5.83
CA THR A 427 24.71 26.24 5.27
C THR A 427 23.52 25.31 5.09
N TRP A 428 22.66 25.18 6.11
CA TRP A 428 21.45 24.34 6.02
C TRP A 428 20.42 24.89 5.04
N VAL A 429 20.29 26.22 4.94
CA VAL A 429 19.47 26.90 3.93
C VAL A 429 19.97 26.57 2.52
N GLN A 430 21.29 26.53 2.29
CA GLN A 430 21.85 26.13 0.99
C GLN A 430 21.51 24.67 0.63
N TYR A 431 21.52 23.75 1.61
CA TYR A 431 21.12 22.36 1.35
C TYR A 431 19.65 22.26 0.93
N ALA A 432 18.76 22.96 1.65
CA ALA A 432 17.34 23.04 1.29
C ALA A 432 17.15 23.66 -0.10
N TYR A 433 17.88 24.74 -0.41
CA TYR A 433 17.81 25.42 -1.71
C TYR A 433 18.21 24.51 -2.87
N GLN A 434 19.28 23.72 -2.72
CA GLN A 434 19.68 22.74 -3.74
C GLN A 434 18.63 21.65 -3.96
N ALA A 435 17.99 21.18 -2.89
CA ALA A 435 16.87 20.24 -3.01
C ALA A 435 15.67 20.86 -3.75
N ILE A 436 15.34 22.14 -3.49
CA ILE A 436 14.28 22.85 -4.23
C ILE A 436 14.63 22.98 -5.72
N GLN A 437 15.87 23.30 -6.07
CA GLN A 437 16.29 23.41 -7.47
C GLN A 437 16.08 22.10 -8.25
N ILE A 438 16.46 20.97 -7.66
CA ILE A 438 16.23 19.63 -8.24
C ILE A 438 14.72 19.38 -8.38
N GLY A 439 13.96 19.69 -7.34
CA GLY A 439 12.50 19.54 -7.34
C GLY A 439 11.82 20.35 -8.44
N VAL A 440 12.17 21.63 -8.60
CA VAL A 440 11.58 22.51 -9.63
C VAL A 440 11.85 21.98 -11.04
N LEU A 441 13.08 21.53 -11.31
CA LEU A 441 13.43 20.95 -12.60
C LEU A 441 12.55 19.73 -12.92
N LEU A 442 12.41 18.81 -11.96
CA LEU A 442 11.61 17.60 -12.13
C LEU A 442 10.11 17.88 -12.18
N LEU A 443 9.62 18.88 -11.43
CA LEU A 443 8.21 19.26 -11.44
C LEU A 443 7.84 19.90 -12.79
N ALA A 444 8.68 20.78 -13.32
CA ALA A 444 8.49 21.39 -14.63
C ALA A 444 8.51 20.32 -15.74
N ALA A 445 9.54 19.47 -15.77
CA ALA A 445 9.63 18.38 -16.73
C ALA A 445 8.45 17.41 -16.61
N GLY A 446 8.10 17.02 -15.38
CA GLY A 446 6.96 16.17 -15.08
C GLY A 446 5.63 16.77 -15.55
N THR A 447 5.41 18.07 -15.36
CA THR A 447 4.19 18.76 -15.81
C THR A 447 4.06 18.74 -17.33
N ILE A 448 5.16 18.99 -18.06
CA ILE A 448 5.19 18.92 -19.53
C ILE A 448 4.93 17.49 -20.01
N LEU A 449 5.61 16.50 -19.42
CA LEU A 449 5.40 15.08 -19.72
C LEU A 449 3.96 14.64 -19.43
N GLY A 450 3.30 15.26 -18.46
CA GLY A 450 1.89 15.03 -18.15
C GLY A 450 0.99 15.47 -19.28
N GLY A 451 1.23 16.66 -19.84
CA GLY A 451 0.50 17.13 -21.01
C GLY A 451 0.72 16.24 -22.24
N VAL A 452 1.93 15.74 -22.47
CA VAL A 452 2.22 14.77 -23.55
C VAL A 452 1.43 13.47 -23.36
N TRP A 453 1.39 12.95 -22.12
CA TRP A 453 0.60 11.77 -21.82
C TRP A 453 -0.91 12.03 -22.00
N ALA A 454 -1.41 13.18 -21.54
CA ALA A 454 -2.82 13.55 -21.69
C ALA A 454 -3.23 13.68 -23.17
N ASP A 455 -2.36 14.21 -24.03
CA ASP A 455 -2.59 14.28 -25.47
C ASP A 455 -2.69 12.88 -26.09
N TYR A 456 -1.78 11.98 -25.71
CA TYR A 456 -1.78 10.61 -26.20
C TYR A 456 -2.99 9.79 -25.70
N SER A 457 -3.43 10.02 -24.46
CA SER A 457 -4.51 9.24 -23.84
C SER A 457 -5.90 9.79 -24.10
N TRP A 458 -6.06 11.12 -24.18
CA TRP A 458 -7.35 11.81 -24.24
C TRP A 458 -7.48 12.80 -25.41
N GLY A 459 -6.46 12.94 -26.25
CA GLY A 459 -6.48 13.83 -27.42
C GLY A 459 -6.38 15.32 -27.07
N ARG A 460 -5.96 15.67 -25.85
CA ARG A 460 -5.70 17.06 -25.44
C ARG A 460 -4.47 17.19 -24.55
N PHE A 461 -3.62 18.17 -24.84
CA PHE A 461 -2.43 18.45 -24.03
C PHE A 461 -2.73 19.04 -22.64
N TRP A 462 -3.80 19.83 -22.50
CA TRP A 462 -4.19 20.48 -21.23
C TRP A 462 -5.68 20.77 -21.24
N GLY A 463 -6.32 20.72 -20.08
CA GLY A 463 -7.77 20.88 -19.93
C GLY A 463 -8.21 21.46 -18.59
N TRP A 464 -7.28 22.04 -17.82
CA TRP A 464 -7.55 22.77 -16.58
C TRP A 464 -8.27 21.94 -15.51
N ASP A 465 -8.10 20.62 -15.52
CA ASP A 465 -8.62 19.80 -14.44
C ASP A 465 -7.84 20.08 -13.14
N PRO A 466 -8.41 19.76 -11.97
CA PRO A 466 -7.80 20.10 -10.69
C PRO A 466 -6.34 19.60 -10.54
N LYS A 467 -5.94 18.48 -11.14
CA LYS A 467 -4.56 18.00 -11.03
C LYS A 467 -3.60 18.83 -11.84
N GLU A 468 -3.97 19.12 -13.08
CA GLU A 468 -3.22 20.01 -13.97
C GLU A 468 -3.03 21.40 -13.32
N VAL A 469 -4.11 21.98 -12.80
CA VAL A 469 -4.08 23.29 -12.13
C VAL A 469 -3.18 23.29 -10.90
N TRP A 470 -3.31 22.29 -10.01
CA TRP A 470 -2.49 22.25 -8.80
C TRP A 470 -1.03 21.90 -9.07
N ALA A 471 -0.73 21.14 -10.13
CA ALA A 471 0.65 20.94 -10.58
C ALA A 471 1.29 22.27 -11.01
N LEU A 472 0.55 23.10 -11.77
CA LEU A 472 1.00 24.44 -12.15
C LEU A 472 1.16 25.36 -10.93
N ILE A 473 0.20 25.38 -10.00
CA ILE A 473 0.29 26.18 -8.76
C ILE A 473 1.53 25.78 -7.96
N ALA A 474 1.76 24.48 -7.75
CA ALA A 474 2.93 24.00 -7.02
C ALA A 474 4.25 24.43 -7.69
N LEU A 475 4.30 24.40 -9.03
CA LEU A 475 5.45 24.87 -9.80
C LEU A 475 5.68 26.38 -9.59
N LEU A 476 4.62 27.19 -9.70
CA LEU A 476 4.71 28.64 -9.51
C LEU A 476 5.11 29.02 -8.08
N LEU A 477 4.60 28.31 -7.06
CA LEU A 477 5.00 28.52 -5.67
C LEU A 477 6.50 28.32 -5.48
N TYR A 478 7.06 27.21 -5.96
CA TYR A 478 8.50 26.97 -5.82
C TYR A 478 9.36 27.84 -6.74
N LEU A 479 8.87 28.23 -7.92
CA LEU A 479 9.54 29.25 -8.74
C LEU A 479 9.61 30.59 -8.00
N ALA A 480 8.55 31.01 -7.33
CA ALA A 480 8.56 32.23 -6.52
C ALA A 480 9.58 32.14 -5.37
N VAL A 481 9.74 30.98 -4.73
CA VAL A 481 10.77 30.77 -3.70
C VAL A 481 12.18 30.91 -4.28
N ILE A 482 12.49 30.26 -5.41
CA ILE A 482 13.82 30.35 -6.04
C ILE A 482 14.11 31.78 -6.49
N HIS A 483 13.18 32.43 -7.19
CA HIS A 483 13.36 33.78 -7.70
C HIS A 483 13.42 34.80 -6.57
N GLY A 484 12.57 34.68 -5.55
CA GLY A 484 12.61 35.55 -4.37
C GLY A 484 13.93 35.44 -3.62
N ARG A 485 14.54 34.25 -3.56
CA ARG A 485 15.88 34.09 -3.00
C ARG A 485 16.96 34.71 -3.88
N TYR A 486 16.90 34.49 -5.19
CA TYR A 486 17.86 35.05 -6.15
C TYR A 486 17.82 36.58 -6.20
N ALA A 487 16.63 37.18 -6.17
CA ALA A 487 16.40 38.63 -6.17
C ALA A 487 16.71 39.30 -4.81
N GLY A 488 17.05 38.52 -3.78
CA GLY A 488 17.34 39.04 -2.43
C GLY A 488 16.10 39.41 -1.60
N TRP A 489 14.89 39.08 -2.06
CA TRP A 489 13.64 39.32 -1.33
C TRP A 489 13.47 38.37 -0.13
N LEU A 490 13.98 37.15 -0.24
CA LEU A 490 13.90 36.13 0.80
C LEU A 490 15.25 35.97 1.52
N ASN A 491 15.30 36.43 2.77
CA ASN A 491 16.39 36.12 3.69
C ASN A 491 16.39 34.62 4.06
N ASP A 492 17.39 34.19 4.83
CA ASP A 492 17.57 32.78 5.22
C ASP A 492 16.34 32.19 5.93
N PHE A 493 15.69 32.96 6.80
CA PHE A 493 14.47 32.56 7.48
C PHE A 493 13.30 32.42 6.51
N TRP A 494 13.03 33.47 5.73
CA TRP A 494 11.87 33.50 4.83
C TRP A 494 11.99 32.49 3.69
N MET A 495 13.21 32.16 3.23
CA MET A 495 13.40 31.08 2.27
C MET A 495 12.99 29.73 2.86
N SER A 496 13.40 29.43 4.10
CA SER A 496 13.01 28.18 4.77
C SER A 496 11.52 28.13 5.09
N ALA A 497 10.94 29.23 5.59
CA ALA A 497 9.50 29.31 5.84
C ALA A 497 8.70 29.13 4.53
N ALA A 498 9.08 29.82 3.46
CA ALA A 498 8.41 29.71 2.17
C ALA A 498 8.56 28.31 1.55
N SER A 499 9.69 27.64 1.74
CA SER A 499 9.89 26.24 1.33
C SER A 499 8.91 25.28 2.02
N VAL A 500 8.72 25.43 3.34
CA VAL A 500 7.76 24.62 4.12
C VAL A 500 6.32 24.90 3.69
N MET A 501 5.99 26.17 3.42
CA MET A 501 4.66 26.56 2.94
C MET A 501 4.39 26.10 1.50
N ALA A 502 5.37 26.20 0.60
CA ALA A 502 5.25 25.73 -0.78
C ALA A 502 5.02 24.22 -0.85
N PHE A 503 5.58 23.44 0.08
CA PHE A 503 5.31 22.00 0.17
C PHE A 503 3.83 21.68 0.42
N GLN A 504 3.08 22.58 1.08
CA GLN A 504 1.64 22.39 1.25
C GLN A 504 0.89 22.43 -0.09
N GLY A 505 1.40 23.18 -1.08
CA GLY A 505 0.90 23.13 -2.46
C GLY A 505 1.12 21.77 -3.12
N VAL A 506 2.26 21.12 -2.86
CA VAL A 506 2.52 19.73 -3.31
C VAL A 506 1.59 18.75 -2.63
N LEU A 507 1.36 18.88 -1.32
CA LEU A 507 0.38 18.06 -0.61
C LEU A 507 -1.04 18.26 -1.16
N MET A 508 -1.40 19.48 -1.54
CA MET A 508 -2.68 19.74 -2.19
C MET A 508 -2.75 19.10 -3.59
N ALA A 509 -1.72 19.24 -4.41
CA ALA A 509 -1.67 18.61 -5.74
C ALA A 509 -1.74 17.08 -5.67
N TRP A 510 -1.11 16.47 -4.67
CA TRP A 510 -0.99 15.02 -4.55
C TRP A 510 -2.08 14.37 -3.69
N TYR A 511 -2.28 14.81 -2.45
CA TYR A 511 -3.32 14.28 -1.56
C TYR A 511 -4.65 15.05 -1.73
N GLY A 512 -4.57 16.38 -1.77
CA GLY A 512 -5.74 17.27 -1.85
C GLY A 512 -6.63 17.00 -3.05
N VAL A 513 -6.06 16.91 -4.25
CA VAL A 513 -6.87 16.67 -5.45
C VAL A 513 -7.52 15.28 -5.42
N ASN A 514 -6.82 14.25 -4.92
CA ASN A 514 -7.38 12.89 -4.87
C ASN A 514 -8.49 12.74 -3.80
N PHE A 515 -8.28 13.24 -2.58
CA PHE A 515 -9.20 12.97 -1.46
C PHE A 515 -10.12 14.16 -1.09
N VAL A 516 -9.66 15.39 -1.30
CA VAL A 516 -10.41 16.61 -0.92
C VAL A 516 -11.29 17.07 -2.08
N LEU A 517 -10.71 17.23 -3.27
CA LEU A 517 -11.48 17.61 -4.45
C LEU A 517 -12.16 16.38 -5.04
N GLY A 518 -11.44 15.28 -5.28
CA GLY A 518 -12.01 14.01 -5.71
C GLY A 518 -12.72 14.06 -7.07
N VAL A 519 -12.46 15.08 -7.89
CA VAL A 519 -13.07 15.31 -9.20
C VAL A 519 -11.99 15.22 -10.29
N GLY A 520 -12.32 14.56 -11.40
CA GLY A 520 -11.54 14.51 -12.64
C GLY A 520 -11.00 13.12 -12.97
N LEU A 521 -10.72 12.91 -14.27
CA LEU A 521 -10.26 11.65 -14.89
C LEU A 521 -8.97 11.05 -14.30
N HIS A 522 -8.34 11.78 -13.38
CA HIS A 522 -7.11 11.37 -12.72
C HIS A 522 -7.32 10.93 -11.27
N SER A 523 -8.50 11.00 -10.67
CA SER A 523 -8.67 10.63 -9.26
C SER A 523 -8.45 9.13 -9.06
N TYR A 524 -7.36 8.74 -8.39
CA TYR A 524 -6.99 7.33 -8.14
C TYR A 524 -6.98 6.96 -6.65
N GLY A 525 -7.33 7.92 -5.79
CA GLY A 525 -7.45 7.73 -4.34
C GLY A 525 -8.89 7.99 -3.91
N PHE A 526 -9.72 6.95 -3.91
CA PHE A 526 -11.06 7.02 -3.35
C PHE A 526 -10.99 6.55 -1.90
N GLY A 527 -11.18 7.47 -0.95
CA GLY A 527 -11.16 7.17 0.47
C GLY A 527 -11.55 8.36 1.34
N ALA A 528 -12.65 8.22 2.06
CA ALA A 528 -13.13 9.11 3.09
C ALA A 528 -12.28 8.87 4.34
N GLY A 529 -11.15 9.56 4.42
CA GLY A 529 -10.28 9.49 5.59
C GLY A 529 -8.99 10.27 5.43
N GLY A 530 -8.72 11.13 6.41
CA GLY A 530 -7.39 11.76 6.57
C GLY A 530 -7.33 13.26 6.33
N LEU A 531 -8.41 13.89 5.85
CA LEU A 531 -8.47 15.35 5.72
C LEU A 531 -8.15 16.06 7.04
N ILE A 532 -8.70 15.58 8.16
CA ILE A 532 -8.41 16.12 9.48
C ILE A 532 -6.93 16.04 9.81
N TYR A 533 -6.26 14.91 9.50
CA TYR A 533 -4.82 14.77 9.74
C TYR A 533 -4.00 15.74 8.89
N VAL A 534 -4.35 15.91 7.62
CA VAL A 534 -3.67 16.85 6.72
C VAL A 534 -3.89 18.30 7.15
N LEU A 535 -5.13 18.70 7.47
CA LEU A 535 -5.42 20.05 7.98
C LEU A 535 -4.72 20.32 9.30
N THR A 536 -4.70 19.34 10.21
CA THR A 536 -3.98 19.44 11.49
C THR A 536 -2.48 19.62 11.23
N TYR A 537 -1.90 18.85 10.31
CA TYR A 537 -0.50 18.98 9.91
C TYR A 537 -0.19 20.37 9.34
N VAL A 538 -1.00 20.87 8.40
CA VAL A 538 -0.85 22.22 7.81
C VAL A 538 -0.90 23.28 8.92
N LEU A 539 -1.88 23.18 9.82
CA LEU A 539 -2.04 24.11 10.94
C LEU A 539 -0.82 24.08 11.87
N ILE A 540 -0.31 22.89 12.22
CA ILE A 540 0.89 22.74 13.04
C ILE A 540 2.10 23.42 12.38
N GLN A 541 2.28 23.25 11.06
CA GLN A 541 3.39 23.89 10.35
C GLN A 541 3.29 25.42 10.35
N VAL A 542 2.09 25.97 10.11
CA VAL A 542 1.85 27.42 10.15
C VAL A 542 2.11 27.98 11.54
N LEU A 543 1.57 27.33 12.58
CA LEU A 543 1.77 27.73 13.97
C LEU A 543 3.25 27.63 14.38
N PHE A 544 3.95 26.59 13.92
CA PHE A 544 5.37 26.43 14.17
C PHE A 544 6.20 27.57 13.55
N ILE A 545 5.98 27.89 12.27
CA ILE A 545 6.66 29.01 11.60
C ILE A 545 6.38 30.33 12.32
N ALA A 546 5.11 30.61 12.65
CA ALA A 546 4.72 31.81 13.37
C ALA A 546 5.40 31.89 14.76
N GLY A 547 5.39 30.78 15.50
CA GLY A 547 6.04 30.69 16.80
C GLY A 547 7.56 30.92 16.75
N VAL A 548 8.23 30.39 15.73
CA VAL A 548 9.65 30.67 15.50
C VAL A 548 9.86 32.14 15.19
N TRP A 549 9.09 32.73 14.26
CA TRP A 549 9.19 34.14 13.88
C TRP A 549 9.06 35.09 15.07
N PHE A 550 8.04 34.88 15.92
CA PHE A 550 7.83 35.70 17.12
C PHE A 550 8.99 35.63 18.11
N LYS A 551 9.61 34.46 18.26
CA LYS A 551 10.66 34.22 19.26
C LYS A 551 12.07 34.57 18.76
N SER A 552 12.36 34.35 17.48
CA SER A 552 13.70 34.59 16.92
C SER A 552 13.88 36.02 16.41
N LYS A 553 12.80 36.75 16.06
CA LYS A 553 12.83 38.06 15.38
C LYS A 553 13.94 38.10 14.30
N PRO A 554 13.83 37.20 13.30
CA PRO A 554 14.93 36.75 12.46
C PRO A 554 15.43 37.78 11.44
#